data_AF-A0A4E0PZA2-F1
#
_entry.id   AF-A0A4E0PZA2-F1
#
_cell.length_a   1.000
_cell.length_b   1.000
_cell.length_c   1.000
_cell.angle_alpha   90.00
_cell.angle_beta   90.00
_cell.angle_gamma   90.00
#
_symmetry.space_group_name_H-M   'P 1'
#
loop_
_entity.id
_entity.type
_entity.pdbx_description
1 polymer ?
#
loop_
_entity_poly.entity_id
_entity_poly.type
_entity_poly.pdbx_seq_one_letter_code
_entity_poly.pdbx_strand_id
1 'polypeptide(L)'
;MKYTFQDSTDLPLQRDFIQDLNEFIEIAKKVIPMENSAIELNEDESEEVSSLESRILELDKFSKEVQNYVDELSMGARDKEILECRNSVIDACVASSTKGLKELNLRLDQTKRESESGLYKIENDILVTLNPLFKSGSYGVTNRYYVSMKEGMLRGTMKSFFLGMEYTSELTYMHDVLTVKDVYGDLFLPTWTKAGILHKENKVKMLEVSEFIVTYVNYDGIEHIDASFESKKKDQKFRVSCNADNCQIYCGEIDITADETLLKSVKLESINALMDELKKYIKQSIKSQNLTQILLDGKDAVRNNEVFDCLKLVAEQYGEVVKESLDRGYVKNEITIKIESSDGTRTEKYITREEAFDRLSEIGSEGLELASILNLD
;
A
#
# COMPACT_ATOMS: atom_id res chain seq x y z
N MET A 1 4.74 -28.21 -0.30
CA MET A 1 4.69 -28.42 -1.76
C MET A 1 5.99 -27.89 -2.33
N LYS A 2 6.51 -28.53 -3.38
CA LYS A 2 7.71 -28.08 -4.09
C LYS A 2 7.32 -27.72 -5.52
N TYR A 3 7.80 -26.59 -6.00
CA TYR A 3 7.51 -26.08 -7.35
C TYR A 3 8.81 -26.01 -8.16
N THR A 4 8.77 -26.60 -9.35
CA THR A 4 9.93 -26.73 -10.24
C THR A 4 9.53 -26.41 -11.67
N PHE A 5 10.50 -26.00 -12.48
CA PHE A 5 10.38 -26.01 -13.94
C PHE A 5 10.22 -27.45 -14.45
N GLN A 6 9.90 -27.59 -15.73
CA GLN A 6 9.68 -28.91 -16.34
C GLN A 6 10.93 -29.82 -16.30
N ASP A 7 12.14 -29.25 -16.27
CA ASP A 7 13.41 -29.96 -16.11
C ASP A 7 13.73 -30.37 -14.66
N SER A 8 12.81 -30.09 -13.72
CA SER A 8 12.96 -30.33 -12.27
C SER A 8 13.95 -29.41 -11.54
N THR A 9 14.39 -28.31 -12.18
CA THR A 9 15.07 -27.20 -11.50
C THR A 9 14.05 -26.41 -10.66
N ASP A 10 14.44 -25.94 -9.48
CA ASP A 10 13.56 -25.19 -8.59
C ASP A 10 13.12 -23.86 -9.22
N LEU A 11 11.84 -23.50 -9.08
CA LEU A 11 11.36 -22.16 -9.45
C LEU A 11 12.01 -21.09 -8.55
N PRO A 12 12.21 -19.85 -9.05
CA PRO A 12 12.75 -18.75 -8.25
C PRO A 12 11.98 -18.48 -6.96
N LEU A 13 10.65 -18.67 -7.00
CA LEU A 13 9.78 -18.71 -5.83
C LEU A 13 9.02 -20.03 -5.81
N GLN A 14 8.88 -20.60 -4.61
CA GLN A 14 8.14 -21.85 -4.38
C GLN A 14 6.63 -21.59 -4.33
N ARG A 15 6.06 -21.18 -5.47
CA ARG A 15 4.64 -20.87 -5.67
C ARG A 15 4.14 -21.36 -7.03
N ASP A 16 2.83 -21.41 -7.17
CA ASP A 16 2.14 -21.76 -8.40
C ASP A 16 2.16 -20.60 -9.41
N PHE A 17 3.25 -20.51 -10.18
CA PHE A 17 3.42 -19.44 -11.17
C PHE A 17 2.33 -19.41 -12.24
N ILE A 18 1.75 -20.56 -12.60
CA ILE A 18 0.66 -20.61 -13.60
C ILE A 18 -0.58 -19.95 -13.03
N GLN A 19 -0.89 -20.18 -11.76
CA GLN A 19 -1.97 -19.45 -11.08
C GLN A 19 -1.67 -17.95 -11.01
N ASP A 20 -0.45 -17.56 -10.66
CA ASP A 20 -0.05 -16.16 -10.58
C ASP A 20 -0.22 -15.44 -11.93
N LEU A 21 0.25 -16.04 -13.03
CA LEU A 21 0.13 -15.47 -14.37
C LEU A 21 -1.33 -15.33 -14.78
N ASN A 22 -2.17 -16.32 -14.46
CA ASN A 22 -3.61 -16.24 -14.69
C ASN A 22 -4.27 -15.10 -13.91
N GLU A 23 -3.91 -14.95 -12.63
CA GLU A 23 -4.41 -13.85 -11.78
C GLU A 23 -3.95 -12.49 -12.30
N PHE A 24 -2.69 -12.36 -12.71
CA PHE A 24 -2.15 -11.15 -13.31
C PHE A 24 -2.95 -10.72 -14.55
N ILE A 25 -3.21 -11.64 -15.49
CA ILE A 25 -3.99 -11.36 -16.71
C ILE A 25 -5.41 -10.91 -16.35
N GLU A 26 -6.08 -11.60 -15.43
CA GLU A 26 -7.45 -11.24 -15.01
C GLU A 26 -7.53 -9.90 -14.28
N ILE A 27 -6.49 -9.54 -13.54
CA ILE A 27 -6.40 -8.24 -12.86
C ILE A 27 -6.12 -7.14 -13.87
N ALA A 28 -5.19 -7.33 -14.81
CA ALA A 28 -4.91 -6.38 -15.87
C ALA A 28 -6.18 -6.07 -16.69
N LYS A 29 -6.96 -7.10 -17.06
CA LYS A 29 -8.25 -6.96 -17.75
C LYS A 29 -9.25 -6.06 -17.04
N LYS A 30 -9.20 -5.98 -15.70
CA LYS A 30 -10.14 -5.20 -14.89
C LYS A 30 -9.62 -3.79 -14.60
N VAL A 31 -8.33 -3.69 -14.30
CA VAL A 31 -7.72 -2.45 -13.79
C VAL A 31 -7.42 -1.46 -14.90
N ILE A 32 -6.95 -1.92 -16.06
CA ILE A 32 -6.63 -1.02 -17.19
C ILE A 32 -7.87 -0.22 -17.63
N PRO A 33 -9.06 -0.83 -17.83
CA PRO A 33 -10.28 -0.05 -18.11
C PRO A 33 -10.67 0.95 -17.01
N MET A 34 -10.43 0.62 -15.74
CA MET A 34 -10.72 1.52 -14.61
C MET A 34 -9.81 2.75 -14.63
N GLU A 35 -8.52 2.56 -14.88
CA GLU A 35 -7.57 3.66 -15.06
C GLU A 35 -7.96 4.54 -16.25
N ASN A 36 -8.30 3.94 -17.40
CA ASN A 36 -8.78 4.69 -18.56
C ASN A 36 -10.04 5.52 -18.23
N SER A 37 -10.98 4.96 -17.44
CA SER A 37 -12.14 5.73 -16.95
C SER A 37 -11.76 6.88 -16.00
N ALA A 38 -10.70 6.76 -15.20
CA ALA A 38 -10.21 7.85 -14.36
C ALA A 38 -9.56 8.96 -15.19
N ILE A 39 -8.83 8.60 -16.25
CA ILE A 39 -8.26 9.54 -17.22
C ILE A 39 -9.39 10.31 -17.93
N GLU A 40 -10.37 9.60 -18.49
CA GLU A 40 -11.53 10.20 -19.16
C GLU A 40 -12.29 11.16 -18.23
N LEU A 41 -12.53 10.77 -16.97
CA LEU A 41 -13.22 11.62 -16.00
C LEU A 41 -12.44 12.91 -15.69
N ASN A 42 -11.11 12.83 -15.60
CA ASN A 42 -10.26 14.01 -15.40
C ASN A 42 -10.27 14.93 -16.63
N GLU A 43 -10.26 14.37 -17.83
CA GLU A 43 -10.34 15.14 -19.08
C GLU A 43 -11.69 15.86 -19.20
N ASP A 44 -12.80 15.13 -18.98
CA ASP A 44 -14.16 15.68 -18.96
C ASP A 44 -14.32 16.80 -17.92
N GLU A 45 -13.78 16.60 -16.71
CA GLU A 45 -13.77 17.64 -15.66
C GLU A 45 -13.01 18.88 -16.14
N SER A 46 -11.78 18.69 -16.64
CA SER A 46 -10.92 19.78 -17.08
C SER A 46 -11.58 20.63 -18.17
N GLU A 47 -12.26 19.98 -19.13
CA GLU A 47 -13.03 20.67 -20.17
C GLU A 47 -14.23 21.44 -19.61
N GLU A 48 -15.05 20.82 -18.74
CA GLU A 48 -16.22 21.50 -18.16
C GLU A 48 -15.81 22.66 -17.24
N VAL A 49 -14.78 22.46 -16.40
CA VAL A 49 -14.21 23.50 -15.53
C VAL A 49 -13.72 24.69 -16.35
N SER A 50 -12.93 24.43 -17.40
CA SER A 50 -12.42 25.50 -18.29
C SER A 50 -13.56 26.28 -18.95
N SER A 51 -14.61 25.58 -19.40
CA SER A 51 -15.81 26.18 -19.99
C SER A 51 -16.57 27.06 -18.99
N LEU A 52 -16.77 26.57 -17.75
CA LEU A 52 -17.44 27.32 -16.68
C LEU A 52 -16.65 28.55 -16.25
N GLU A 53 -15.34 28.42 -16.08
CA GLU A 53 -14.44 29.53 -15.73
C GLU A 53 -14.45 30.62 -16.82
N SER A 54 -14.43 30.23 -18.11
CA SER A 54 -14.56 31.17 -19.22
C SER A 54 -15.89 31.94 -19.18
N ARG A 55 -17.01 31.23 -18.94
CA ARG A 55 -18.34 31.86 -18.86
C ARG A 55 -18.47 32.81 -17.67
N ILE A 56 -17.83 32.49 -16.54
CA ILE A 56 -17.77 33.38 -15.36
C ILE A 56 -17.05 34.67 -15.73
N LEU A 57 -15.89 34.57 -16.38
CA LEU A 57 -15.11 35.73 -16.82
C LEU A 57 -15.87 36.59 -17.85
N GLU A 58 -16.53 35.95 -18.82
CA GLU A 58 -17.34 36.65 -19.83
C GLU A 58 -18.53 37.39 -19.20
N LEU A 59 -19.22 36.78 -18.25
CA LEU A 59 -20.37 37.41 -17.59
C LEU A 59 -19.94 38.60 -16.71
N ASP A 60 -18.83 38.46 -15.98
CA ASP A 60 -18.25 39.56 -15.19
C ASP A 60 -17.81 40.71 -16.10
N LYS A 61 -17.13 40.41 -17.22
CA LYS A 61 -16.73 41.39 -18.22
C LYS A 61 -17.94 42.10 -18.83
N PHE A 62 -18.96 41.37 -19.26
CA PHE A 62 -20.18 41.92 -19.80
C PHE A 62 -20.84 42.90 -18.82
N SER A 63 -20.94 42.53 -17.54
CA SER A 63 -21.52 43.40 -16.51
C SER A 63 -20.76 44.72 -16.37
N LYS A 64 -19.42 44.67 -16.42
CA LYS A 64 -18.57 45.88 -16.34
C LYS A 64 -18.69 46.75 -17.59
N GLU A 65 -18.75 46.14 -18.77
CA GLU A 65 -18.90 46.87 -20.03
C GLU A 65 -20.24 47.59 -20.13
N VAL A 66 -21.35 46.96 -19.70
CA VAL A 66 -22.66 47.61 -19.63
C VAL A 66 -22.63 48.79 -18.66
N GLN A 67 -22.04 48.62 -17.48
CA GLN A 67 -21.92 49.69 -16.50
C GLN A 67 -21.14 50.89 -17.07
N ASN A 68 -19.97 50.64 -17.67
CA ASN A 68 -19.16 51.69 -18.29
C ASN A 68 -19.91 52.41 -19.42
N TYR A 69 -20.59 51.67 -20.29
CA TYR A 69 -21.34 52.26 -21.40
C TYR A 69 -22.50 53.16 -20.94
N VAL A 70 -23.24 52.71 -19.92
CA VAL A 70 -24.35 53.50 -19.35
C VAL A 70 -23.81 54.74 -18.61
N ASP A 71 -22.66 54.63 -17.95
CA ASP A 71 -21.97 55.75 -17.32
C ASP A 71 -21.49 56.78 -18.34
N GLU A 72 -20.94 56.34 -19.48
CA GLU A 72 -20.53 57.22 -20.58
C GLU A 72 -21.72 57.96 -21.20
N LEU A 73 -22.84 57.27 -21.45
CA LEU A 73 -24.05 57.88 -22.05
C LEU A 73 -24.70 58.95 -21.16
N SER A 74 -24.56 58.82 -19.85
CA SER A 74 -25.14 59.73 -18.87
C SER A 74 -24.15 60.80 -18.38
N MET A 75 -22.95 60.85 -18.98
CA MET A 75 -21.88 61.75 -18.58
C MET A 75 -22.30 63.23 -18.72
N GLY A 76 -22.27 63.96 -17.60
CA GLY A 76 -22.64 65.37 -17.54
C GLY A 76 -24.15 65.63 -17.43
N ALA A 77 -25.00 64.60 -17.40
CA ALA A 77 -26.43 64.75 -17.16
C ALA A 77 -26.69 65.30 -15.74
N ARG A 78 -27.60 66.27 -15.64
CA ARG A 78 -28.07 66.85 -14.36
C ARG A 78 -29.55 66.63 -14.12
N ASP A 79 -30.29 66.24 -15.17
CA ASP A 79 -31.72 65.95 -15.08
C ASP A 79 -31.93 64.67 -14.29
N LYS A 80 -32.80 64.76 -13.28
CA LYS A 80 -33.05 63.68 -12.32
C LYS A 80 -33.55 62.42 -13.03
N GLU A 81 -34.42 62.58 -14.02
CA GLU A 81 -35.03 61.52 -14.79
C GLU A 81 -33.98 60.68 -15.56
N ILE A 82 -32.92 61.32 -16.06
CA ILE A 82 -31.81 60.64 -16.76
C ILE A 82 -30.98 59.83 -15.76
N LEU A 83 -30.70 60.38 -14.58
CA LEU A 83 -29.92 59.69 -13.54
C LEU A 83 -30.69 58.51 -12.93
N GLU A 84 -32.01 58.63 -12.74
CA GLU A 84 -32.85 57.51 -12.29
C GLU A 84 -32.90 56.37 -13.33
N CYS A 85 -32.98 56.71 -14.62
CA CYS A 85 -32.91 55.73 -15.70
C CYS A 85 -31.55 55.01 -15.72
N ARG A 86 -30.44 55.75 -15.65
CA ARG A 86 -29.07 55.21 -15.55
C ARG A 86 -28.94 54.20 -14.40
N ASN A 87 -29.31 54.60 -13.19
CA ASN A 87 -29.19 53.75 -12.01
C ASN A 87 -30.05 52.49 -12.15
N SER A 88 -31.28 52.61 -12.66
CA SER A 88 -32.16 51.45 -12.86
C SER A 88 -31.58 50.41 -13.82
N VAL A 89 -30.91 50.85 -14.89
CA VAL A 89 -30.25 49.95 -15.85
C VAL A 89 -29.03 49.27 -15.21
N ILE A 90 -28.20 50.02 -14.49
CA ILE A 90 -27.03 49.46 -13.80
C ILE A 90 -27.47 48.46 -12.73
N ASP A 91 -28.44 48.81 -11.89
CA ASP A 91 -28.94 47.94 -10.82
C ASP A 91 -29.52 46.64 -11.39
N ALA A 92 -30.29 46.73 -12.48
CA ALA A 92 -30.83 45.55 -13.16
C ALA A 92 -29.74 44.67 -13.77
N CYS A 93 -28.70 45.28 -14.36
CA CYS A 93 -27.55 44.55 -14.92
C CYS A 93 -26.77 43.83 -13.82
N VAL A 94 -26.42 44.54 -12.74
CA VAL A 94 -25.69 44.00 -11.59
C VAL A 94 -26.47 42.88 -10.91
N ALA A 95 -27.78 43.06 -10.70
CA ALA A 95 -28.62 42.02 -10.11
C ALA A 95 -28.65 40.75 -10.98
N SER A 96 -28.72 40.91 -12.30
CA SER A 96 -28.77 39.80 -13.25
C SER A 96 -27.42 39.08 -13.34
N SER A 97 -26.31 39.83 -13.45
CA SER A 97 -24.96 39.27 -13.52
C SER A 97 -24.58 38.59 -12.21
N THR A 98 -24.87 39.20 -11.05
CA THR A 98 -24.65 38.58 -9.74
C THR A 98 -25.38 37.26 -9.59
N LYS A 99 -26.65 37.19 -10.04
CA LYS A 99 -27.41 35.95 -10.03
C LYS A 99 -26.77 34.87 -10.92
N GLY A 100 -26.42 35.23 -12.16
CA GLY A 100 -25.78 34.30 -13.10
C GLY A 100 -24.40 33.83 -12.63
N LEU A 101 -23.57 34.73 -12.08
CA LEU A 101 -22.28 34.39 -11.49
C LEU A 101 -22.45 33.42 -10.32
N LYS A 102 -23.43 33.64 -9.45
CA LYS A 102 -23.71 32.73 -8.33
C LYS A 102 -24.08 31.33 -8.82
N GLU A 103 -24.89 31.23 -9.87
CA GLU A 103 -25.29 29.95 -10.47
C GLU A 103 -24.10 29.23 -11.13
N LEU A 104 -23.28 29.96 -11.89
CA LEU A 104 -22.08 29.40 -12.53
C LEU A 104 -21.04 28.93 -11.51
N ASN A 105 -20.78 29.71 -10.46
CA ASN A 105 -19.86 29.31 -9.39
C ASN A 105 -20.38 28.09 -8.63
N LEU A 106 -21.70 28.02 -8.35
CA LEU A 106 -22.29 26.84 -7.71
C LEU A 106 -22.09 25.59 -8.58
N ARG A 107 -22.30 25.71 -9.90
CA ARG A 107 -22.08 24.60 -10.83
C ARG A 107 -20.61 24.20 -10.91
N LEU A 108 -19.69 25.17 -10.95
CA LEU A 108 -18.25 24.92 -10.93
C LEU A 108 -17.83 24.12 -9.68
N ASP A 109 -18.30 24.55 -8.51
CA ASP A 109 -18.04 23.85 -7.24
C ASP A 109 -18.69 22.46 -7.18
N GLN A 110 -19.80 22.26 -7.88
CA GLN A 110 -20.49 20.98 -7.95
C GLN A 110 -19.75 20.01 -8.87
N THR A 111 -19.38 20.43 -10.09
CA THR A 111 -18.58 19.64 -11.04
C THR A 111 -17.29 19.14 -10.39
N LYS A 112 -16.49 20.03 -9.77
CA LYS A 112 -15.24 19.66 -9.08
C LYS A 112 -15.46 18.64 -7.97
N ARG A 113 -16.56 18.75 -7.21
CA ARG A 113 -16.89 17.81 -6.13
C ARG A 113 -17.37 16.45 -6.63
N GLU A 114 -18.17 16.43 -7.68
CA GLU A 114 -18.67 15.20 -8.31
C GLU A 114 -17.52 14.42 -8.94
N SER A 115 -16.61 15.10 -9.64
CA SER A 115 -15.40 14.48 -10.21
C SER A 115 -14.47 13.93 -9.14
N GLU A 116 -14.10 14.70 -8.10
CA GLU A 116 -13.24 14.20 -7.00
C GLU A 116 -13.87 12.96 -6.32
N SER A 117 -15.19 12.97 -6.09
CA SER A 117 -15.87 11.80 -5.53
C SER A 117 -15.89 10.60 -6.48
N GLY A 118 -15.98 10.84 -7.80
CA GLY A 118 -15.92 9.80 -8.83
C GLY A 118 -14.53 9.17 -8.90
N LEU A 119 -13.49 10.00 -8.95
CA LEU A 119 -12.08 9.58 -8.92
C LEU A 119 -11.77 8.76 -7.69
N TYR A 120 -12.11 9.26 -6.49
CA TYR A 120 -11.87 8.52 -5.24
C TYR A 120 -12.52 7.12 -5.24
N LYS A 121 -13.69 6.97 -5.87
CA LYS A 121 -14.33 5.66 -6.00
C LYS A 121 -13.53 4.74 -6.92
N ILE A 122 -13.12 5.24 -8.08
CA ILE A 122 -12.30 4.48 -9.04
C ILE A 122 -10.96 4.08 -8.41
N GLU A 123 -10.29 5.00 -7.71
CA GLU A 123 -9.03 4.75 -7.00
C GLU A 123 -9.16 3.59 -5.99
N ASN A 124 -10.24 3.57 -5.20
CA ASN A 124 -10.51 2.48 -4.26
C ASN A 124 -10.81 1.15 -4.97
N ASP A 125 -11.61 1.19 -6.03
CA ASP A 125 -11.94 -0.01 -6.82
C ASP A 125 -10.68 -0.61 -7.47
N ILE A 126 -9.75 0.23 -7.94
CA ILE A 126 -8.43 -0.19 -8.42
C ILE A 126 -7.64 -0.88 -7.31
N LEU A 127 -7.49 -0.26 -6.13
CA LEU A 127 -6.73 -0.84 -5.01
C LEU A 127 -7.31 -2.19 -4.55
N VAL A 128 -8.64 -2.30 -4.48
CA VAL A 128 -9.33 -3.55 -4.14
C VAL A 128 -9.09 -4.62 -5.20
N THR A 129 -9.13 -4.24 -6.48
CA THR A 129 -8.91 -5.17 -7.60
C THR A 129 -7.46 -5.64 -7.68
N LEU A 130 -6.50 -4.77 -7.35
CA LEU A 130 -5.07 -5.09 -7.30
C LEU A 130 -4.67 -5.88 -6.05
N ASN A 131 -5.45 -5.82 -4.96
CA ASN A 131 -5.09 -6.45 -3.69
C ASN A 131 -4.67 -7.94 -3.80
N PRO A 132 -5.34 -8.82 -4.58
CA PRO A 132 -4.91 -10.20 -4.71
C PRO A 132 -3.50 -10.36 -5.28
N LEU A 133 -3.13 -9.56 -6.30
CA LEU A 133 -1.80 -9.58 -6.92
C LEU A 133 -0.70 -9.26 -5.91
N PHE A 134 -0.93 -8.27 -5.06
CA PHE A 134 0.04 -7.82 -4.06
C PHE A 134 -0.02 -8.60 -2.74
N LYS A 135 -1.08 -9.38 -2.51
CA LYS A 135 -1.24 -10.27 -1.35
C LYS A 135 -0.43 -11.56 -1.51
N SER A 136 -0.42 -12.15 -2.69
CA SER A 136 0.42 -13.32 -2.96
C SER A 136 1.91 -12.94 -2.93
N GLY A 137 2.22 -11.67 -3.26
CA GLY A 137 3.56 -11.07 -3.31
C GLY A 137 4.12 -11.12 -4.73
N SER A 138 4.74 -10.03 -5.19
CA SER A 138 5.47 -10.05 -6.47
C SER A 138 6.80 -10.79 -6.35
N TYR A 139 7.37 -11.20 -7.47
CA TYR A 139 8.71 -11.77 -7.50
C TYR A 139 9.74 -10.67 -7.15
N GLY A 140 10.78 -11.02 -6.37
CA GLY A 140 11.87 -10.10 -6.04
C GLY A 140 11.58 -9.00 -5.00
N VAL A 141 10.48 -9.10 -4.24
CA VAL A 141 10.12 -8.07 -3.26
C VAL A 141 10.86 -8.18 -1.93
N THR A 142 11.21 -7.02 -1.36
CA THR A 142 11.60 -6.91 0.05
C THR A 142 10.44 -6.35 0.86
N ASN A 143 10.00 -7.07 1.90
CA ASN A 143 8.85 -6.70 2.72
C ASN A 143 9.29 -6.23 4.11
N ARG A 144 8.99 -4.99 4.46
CA ARG A 144 9.14 -4.44 5.81
C ARG A 144 7.82 -4.53 6.56
N TYR A 145 7.88 -4.87 7.84
CA TYR A 145 6.72 -5.07 8.69
C TYR A 145 6.79 -4.17 9.91
N TYR A 146 5.71 -3.41 10.12
CA TYR A 146 5.51 -2.60 11.31
C TYR A 146 4.28 -3.12 12.01
N VAL A 147 4.43 -3.65 13.22
CA VAL A 147 3.35 -4.23 14.02
C VAL A 147 3.21 -3.45 15.31
N SER A 148 1.98 -3.17 15.72
CA SER A 148 1.70 -2.48 16.97
C SER A 148 0.34 -2.86 17.53
N MET A 149 0.21 -2.75 18.85
CA MET A 149 -1.09 -2.84 19.51
C MET A 149 -1.86 -1.53 19.31
N LYS A 150 -2.99 -1.60 18.59
CA LYS A 150 -3.93 -0.49 18.40
C LYS A 150 -5.31 -0.94 18.88
N GLU A 151 -5.92 -0.15 19.77
CA GLU A 151 -7.28 -0.43 20.30
C GLU A 151 -7.44 -1.84 20.90
N GLY A 152 -6.38 -2.38 21.51
CA GLY A 152 -6.39 -3.73 22.09
C GLY A 152 -6.26 -4.88 21.10
N MET A 153 -5.96 -4.59 19.83
CA MET A 153 -5.71 -5.57 18.78
C MET A 153 -4.33 -5.39 18.14
N LEU A 154 -3.70 -6.50 17.78
CA LEU A 154 -2.46 -6.51 17.01
C LEU A 154 -2.76 -6.14 15.56
N ARG A 155 -2.24 -5.01 15.13
CA ARG A 155 -2.36 -4.49 13.76
C ARG A 155 -0.99 -4.30 13.17
N GLY A 156 -0.89 -4.32 11.84
CA GLY A 156 0.36 -4.02 11.19
C GLY A 156 0.22 -3.28 9.87
N THR A 157 1.37 -2.87 9.36
CA THR A 157 1.56 -2.30 8.04
C THR A 157 2.72 -3.04 7.40
N MET A 158 2.50 -3.57 6.20
CA MET A 158 3.55 -4.10 5.35
C MET A 158 3.90 -3.08 4.28
N LYS A 159 5.18 -2.78 4.11
CA LYS A 159 5.70 -2.00 2.99
C LYS A 159 6.60 -2.88 2.14
N SER A 160 6.31 -2.96 0.86
CA SER A 160 7.03 -3.84 -0.05
C SER A 160 7.68 -3.02 -1.16
N PHE A 161 8.89 -3.39 -1.54
CA PHE A 161 9.70 -2.62 -2.48
C PHE A 161 10.24 -3.52 -3.60
N PHE A 162 10.08 -3.08 -4.85
CA PHE A 162 10.81 -3.63 -6.00
C PHE A 162 10.78 -2.65 -7.19
N LEU A 163 11.89 -2.56 -7.93
CA LEU A 163 12.01 -1.77 -9.18
C LEU A 163 11.41 -0.35 -9.14
N GLY A 164 11.65 0.43 -8.08
CA GLY A 164 11.11 1.80 -7.96
C GLY A 164 9.65 1.88 -7.50
N MET A 165 8.95 0.73 -7.45
CA MET A 165 7.62 0.62 -6.87
C MET A 165 7.67 0.32 -5.38
N GLU A 166 6.83 1.02 -4.61
CA GLU A 166 6.53 0.73 -3.21
C GLU A 166 5.03 0.47 -3.08
N TYR A 167 4.61 -0.61 -2.41
CA TYR A 167 3.21 -0.79 -2.07
C TYR A 167 3.01 -1.05 -0.58
N THR A 168 1.97 -0.43 -0.03
CA THR A 168 1.62 -0.50 1.38
C THR A 168 0.34 -1.30 1.58
N SER A 169 0.38 -2.24 2.52
CA SER A 169 -0.81 -2.98 2.94
C SER A 169 -1.04 -2.87 4.44
N GLU A 170 -2.30 -2.71 4.84
CA GLU A 170 -2.73 -2.88 6.22
C GLU A 170 -2.92 -4.36 6.54
N LEU A 171 -2.43 -4.76 7.71
CA LEU A 171 -2.43 -6.13 8.19
C LEU A 171 -3.27 -6.29 9.45
N THR A 172 -4.04 -7.37 9.49
CA THR A 172 -4.60 -7.90 10.73
C THR A 172 -4.03 -9.28 10.99
N TYR A 173 -3.83 -9.62 12.27
CA TYR A 173 -3.22 -10.89 12.67
C TYR A 173 -4.26 -11.88 13.19
N MET A 174 -3.88 -13.17 13.23
CA MET A 174 -4.74 -14.23 13.76
C MET A 174 -5.05 -14.04 15.25
N HIS A 175 -4.12 -13.46 16.01
CA HIS A 175 -4.30 -13.14 17.42
C HIS A 175 -4.44 -11.64 17.62
N ASP A 176 -5.48 -11.23 18.35
CA ASP A 176 -5.67 -9.83 18.76
C ASP A 176 -4.63 -9.41 19.81
N VAL A 177 -4.21 -10.33 20.67
CA VAL A 177 -3.16 -10.13 21.67
C VAL A 177 -2.19 -11.29 21.56
N LEU A 178 -0.90 -10.99 21.48
CA LEU A 178 0.17 -11.98 21.35
C LEU A 178 1.11 -11.87 22.54
N THR A 179 1.34 -12.96 23.26
CA THR A 179 2.30 -13.01 24.38
C THR A 179 3.61 -13.67 23.97
N VAL A 180 4.67 -13.47 24.76
CA VAL A 180 5.95 -14.19 24.60
C VAL A 180 5.74 -15.71 24.61
N LYS A 181 4.83 -16.18 25.46
CA LYS A 181 4.47 -17.59 25.57
C LYS A 181 3.82 -18.14 24.30
N ASP A 182 3.00 -17.34 23.64
CA ASP A 182 2.35 -17.74 22.38
C ASP A 182 3.36 -17.84 21.22
N VAL A 183 4.42 -17.03 21.25
CA VAL A 183 5.46 -16.99 20.20
C VAL A 183 6.53 -18.06 20.39
N TYR A 184 7.05 -18.21 21.61
CA TYR A 184 8.22 -19.03 21.89
C TYR A 184 8.01 -19.98 23.07
N GLY A 185 7.32 -19.53 24.11
CA GLY A 185 7.12 -20.28 25.36
C GLY A 185 7.68 -19.52 26.57
N ASP A 186 8.25 -20.27 27.52
CA ASP A 186 8.71 -19.66 28.77
C ASP A 186 10.02 -18.89 28.59
N LEU A 187 10.05 -17.64 29.04
CA LEU A 187 11.22 -16.77 28.97
C LEU A 187 11.47 -16.06 30.30
N PHE A 188 12.74 -15.98 30.68
CA PHE A 188 13.18 -15.30 31.88
C PHE A 188 14.31 -14.32 31.55
N LEU A 189 14.20 -13.08 32.05
CA LEU A 189 15.22 -12.04 31.89
C LEU A 189 15.87 -11.71 33.24
N PRO A 190 17.20 -11.55 33.31
CA PRO A 190 17.86 -11.11 34.52
C PRO A 190 17.61 -9.62 34.78
N THR A 191 17.35 -9.27 36.04
CA THR A 191 17.20 -7.88 36.49
C THR A 191 17.86 -7.69 37.85
N TRP A 192 18.07 -6.43 38.23
CA TRP A 192 18.57 -6.06 39.55
C TRP A 192 17.45 -6.00 40.58
N THR A 193 17.66 -6.64 41.74
CA THR A 193 16.80 -6.47 42.90
C THR A 193 17.63 -6.15 44.14
N LYS A 194 17.06 -5.39 45.08
CA LYS A 194 17.68 -5.15 46.39
C LYS A 194 17.20 -6.21 47.37
N ALA A 195 18.11 -7.01 47.90
CA ALA A 195 17.82 -8.06 48.86
C ALA A 195 18.74 -7.95 50.09
N GLY A 196 18.28 -8.45 51.24
CA GLY A 196 19.02 -8.44 52.52
C GLY A 196 18.24 -7.79 53.65
N ILE A 197 18.32 -8.38 54.85
CA ILE A 197 17.57 -7.96 56.05
C ILE A 197 18.31 -6.85 56.83
N LEU A 198 19.65 -6.87 56.83
CA LEU A 198 20.50 -5.91 57.57
C LEU A 198 21.16 -4.87 56.65
N HIS A 199 21.62 -5.28 55.46
CA HIS A 199 22.12 -4.39 54.40
C HIS A 199 21.48 -4.78 53.07
N LYS A 200 20.99 -3.78 52.33
CA LYS A 200 20.39 -3.98 51.00
C LYS A 200 21.50 -4.09 49.96
N GLU A 201 21.76 -5.29 49.48
CA GLU A 201 22.72 -5.58 48.41
C GLU A 201 22.00 -5.76 47.08
N ASN A 202 22.67 -5.41 45.98
CA ASN A 202 22.17 -5.68 44.64
C ASN A 202 22.38 -7.16 44.32
N LYS A 203 21.30 -7.85 43.96
CA LYS A 203 21.31 -9.25 43.56
C LYS A 203 20.62 -9.40 42.21
N VAL A 204 21.14 -10.30 41.37
CA VAL A 204 20.46 -10.70 40.13
C VAL A 204 19.22 -11.52 40.48
N LYS A 205 18.08 -11.16 39.91
CA LYS A 205 16.82 -11.89 39.98
C LYS A 205 16.35 -12.21 38.55
N MET A 206 15.85 -13.42 38.34
CA MET A 206 15.19 -13.77 37.09
C MET A 206 13.73 -13.30 37.13
N LEU A 207 13.38 -12.42 36.21
CA LEU A 207 12.01 -11.99 35.95
C LEU A 207 11.41 -12.92 34.90
N GLU A 208 10.29 -13.56 35.24
CA GLU A 208 9.50 -14.32 34.27
C GLU A 208 8.74 -13.35 33.36
N VAL A 209 8.97 -13.45 32.05
CA VAL A 209 8.39 -12.53 31.06
C VAL A 209 7.48 -13.22 30.03
N SER A 210 7.15 -14.49 30.23
CA SER A 210 6.33 -15.30 29.31
C SER A 210 4.94 -14.68 29.05
N GLU A 211 4.35 -14.05 30.05
CA GLU A 211 3.01 -13.43 29.96
C GLU A 211 3.02 -11.97 29.47
N PHE A 212 4.19 -11.44 29.08
CA PHE A 212 4.29 -10.10 28.50
C PHE A 212 3.71 -10.12 27.08
N ILE A 213 2.98 -9.06 26.75
CA ILE A 213 2.32 -8.85 25.47
C ILE A 213 3.31 -8.18 24.51
N VAL A 214 3.37 -8.63 23.27
CA VAL A 214 4.04 -7.95 22.15
C VAL A 214 3.28 -6.65 21.84
N THR A 215 3.89 -5.50 22.07
CA THR A 215 3.26 -4.19 21.84
C THR A 215 3.74 -3.50 20.57
N TYR A 216 4.94 -3.84 20.11
CA TYR A 216 5.55 -3.27 18.92
C TYR A 216 6.53 -4.26 18.29
N VAL A 217 6.54 -4.34 16.96
CA VAL A 217 7.57 -5.01 16.17
C VAL A 217 7.90 -4.15 14.95
N ASN A 218 9.18 -3.96 14.64
CA ASN A 218 9.67 -3.42 13.39
C ASN A 218 10.67 -4.40 12.81
N TYR A 219 10.37 -4.94 11.64
CA TYR A 219 11.21 -5.91 10.97
C TYR A 219 11.49 -5.46 9.54
N ASP A 220 12.77 -5.43 9.16
CA ASP A 220 13.24 -4.90 7.88
C ASP A 220 13.01 -5.85 6.68
N GLY A 221 12.54 -7.07 6.94
CA GLY A 221 12.33 -8.08 5.91
C GLY A 221 13.51 -9.05 5.73
N ILE A 222 14.67 -8.72 6.29
CA ILE A 222 15.94 -9.40 6.07
C ILE A 222 16.44 -9.93 7.42
N GLU A 223 17.13 -9.12 8.20
CA GLU A 223 17.85 -9.55 9.41
C GLU A 223 17.44 -8.76 10.65
N HIS A 224 17.24 -7.45 10.51
CA HIS A 224 17.04 -6.56 11.64
C HIS A 224 15.60 -6.55 12.14
N ILE A 225 15.44 -6.80 13.44
CA ILE A 225 14.15 -6.76 14.13
C ILE A 225 14.27 -6.02 15.45
N ASP A 226 13.35 -5.08 15.68
CA ASP A 226 13.08 -4.47 16.98
C ASP A 226 11.74 -4.95 17.50
N ALA A 227 11.68 -5.35 18.76
CA ALA A 227 10.43 -5.70 19.42
C ALA A 227 10.34 -5.09 20.82
N SER A 228 9.13 -4.64 21.19
CA SER A 228 8.80 -4.21 22.55
C SER A 228 7.70 -5.09 23.13
N PHE A 229 7.84 -5.35 24.42
CA PHE A 229 6.94 -6.21 25.17
C PHE A 229 6.56 -5.54 26.48
N GLU A 230 5.30 -5.67 26.90
CA GLU A 230 4.78 -5.03 28.11
C GLU A 230 3.97 -6.01 28.97
N SER A 231 4.05 -5.83 30.30
CA SER A 231 3.19 -6.57 31.22
C SER A 231 1.72 -6.19 31.00
N LYS A 232 0.79 -7.08 31.34
CA LYS A 232 -0.66 -6.79 31.30
C LYS A 232 -1.05 -5.54 32.12
N LYS A 233 -0.29 -5.23 33.17
CA LYS A 233 -0.48 -4.06 34.04
C LYS A 233 0.23 -2.80 33.53
N LYS A 234 1.03 -2.90 32.46
CA LYS A 234 1.83 -1.82 31.85
C LYS A 234 2.83 -1.16 32.79
N ASP A 235 3.21 -1.84 33.87
CA ASP A 235 4.17 -1.38 34.87
C ASP A 235 5.60 -1.87 34.57
N GLN A 236 5.74 -2.86 33.71
CA GLN A 236 7.03 -3.41 33.28
C GLN A 236 7.04 -3.57 31.76
N LYS A 237 8.20 -3.30 31.16
CA LYS A 237 8.42 -3.46 29.73
C LYS A 237 9.84 -3.96 29.49
N PHE A 238 10.04 -4.69 28.40
CA PHE A 238 11.36 -4.99 27.88
C PHE A 238 11.38 -4.81 26.37
N ARG A 239 12.57 -4.56 25.82
CA ARG A 239 12.80 -4.39 24.39
C ARG A 239 13.97 -5.25 23.95
N VAL A 240 13.86 -5.80 22.76
CA VAL A 240 14.93 -6.56 22.13
C VAL A 240 15.13 -5.99 20.73
N SER A 241 16.36 -5.63 20.40
CA SER A 241 16.77 -5.22 19.06
C SER A 241 17.84 -6.18 18.59
N CYS A 242 17.63 -6.87 17.48
CA CYS A 242 18.58 -7.84 16.94
C CYS A 242 18.93 -7.51 15.50
N ASN A 243 20.15 -7.82 15.09
CA ASN A 243 20.59 -7.94 13.70
C ASN A 243 21.16 -9.36 13.48
N ALA A 244 21.93 -9.57 12.40
CA ALA A 244 22.53 -10.88 12.10
C ALA A 244 23.38 -11.45 13.23
N ASP A 245 24.15 -10.61 13.91
CA ASP A 245 25.26 -11.04 14.77
C ASP A 245 25.05 -10.70 16.24
N ASN A 246 24.15 -9.77 16.55
CA ASN A 246 23.98 -9.27 17.90
C ASN A 246 22.53 -8.96 18.26
N CYS A 247 22.26 -9.00 19.56
CA CYS A 247 21.01 -8.56 20.16
C CYS A 247 21.31 -7.62 21.33
N GLN A 248 20.58 -6.52 21.39
CA GLN A 248 20.53 -5.59 22.52
C GLN A 248 19.24 -5.82 23.29
N ILE A 249 19.35 -5.94 24.62
CA ILE A 249 18.21 -6.28 25.49
C ILE A 249 18.07 -5.23 26.57
N TYR A 250 16.90 -4.59 26.61
CA TYR A 250 16.55 -3.59 27.61
C TYR A 250 15.41 -4.10 28.47
N CYS A 251 15.52 -3.99 29.81
CA CYS A 251 14.41 -4.23 30.73
C CYS A 251 14.14 -2.94 31.53
N GLY A 252 13.04 -2.25 31.22
CA GLY A 252 12.82 -0.87 31.65
C GLY A 252 13.89 0.05 31.06
N GLU A 253 14.62 0.75 31.92
CA GLU A 253 15.74 1.63 31.54
C GLU A 253 17.11 0.92 31.65
N ILE A 254 17.14 -0.36 32.04
CA ILE A 254 18.37 -1.11 32.23
C ILE A 254 18.75 -1.79 30.91
N ASP A 255 19.95 -1.50 30.41
CA ASP A 255 20.60 -2.24 29.35
C ASP A 255 21.23 -3.52 29.92
N ILE A 256 20.57 -4.66 29.72
CA ILE A 256 21.04 -5.96 30.20
C ILE A 256 22.32 -6.37 29.47
N THR A 257 22.44 -5.98 28.20
CA THR A 257 23.57 -6.35 27.33
C THR A 257 24.84 -5.57 27.62
N ALA A 258 24.73 -4.35 28.13
CA ALA A 258 25.88 -3.55 28.58
C ALA A 258 26.37 -3.91 30.00
N ASP A 259 25.56 -4.62 30.80
CA ASP A 259 25.93 -5.07 32.15
C ASP A 259 26.48 -6.49 32.12
N GLU A 260 27.80 -6.64 32.29
CA GLU A 260 28.46 -7.95 32.24
C GLU A 260 27.89 -8.99 33.22
N THR A 261 27.34 -8.55 34.36
CA THR A 261 26.81 -9.46 35.38
C THR A 261 25.43 -9.97 34.96
N LEU A 262 24.59 -9.09 34.44
CA LEU A 262 23.28 -9.48 33.92
C LEU A 262 23.44 -10.30 32.63
N LEU A 263 24.30 -9.88 31.71
CA LEU A 263 24.55 -10.57 30.44
C LEU A 263 24.98 -12.04 30.65
N LYS A 264 25.86 -12.32 31.61
CA LYS A 264 26.25 -13.69 31.98
C LYS A 264 25.08 -14.57 32.43
N SER A 265 23.99 -13.97 32.88
CA SER A 265 22.77 -14.65 33.32
C SER A 265 21.70 -14.74 32.22
N VAL A 266 21.91 -14.11 31.06
CA VAL A 266 20.99 -14.18 29.91
C VAL A 266 21.22 -15.48 29.14
N LYS A 267 20.13 -16.14 28.76
CA LYS A 267 20.16 -17.21 27.76
C LYS A 267 19.97 -16.62 26.37
N LEU A 268 21.06 -16.19 25.72
CA LEU A 268 21.00 -15.54 24.40
C LEU A 268 20.34 -16.43 23.33
N GLU A 269 20.55 -17.74 23.38
CA GLU A 269 19.88 -18.70 22.50
C GLU A 269 18.34 -18.60 22.58
N SER A 270 17.79 -18.41 23.78
CA SER A 270 16.34 -18.22 23.96
C SER A 270 15.84 -16.89 23.43
N ILE A 271 16.67 -15.84 23.50
CA ILE A 271 16.33 -14.53 22.93
C ILE A 271 16.32 -14.59 21.41
N ASN A 272 17.37 -15.16 20.81
CA ASN A 272 17.45 -15.34 19.36
C ASN A 272 16.28 -16.19 18.85
N ALA A 273 15.99 -17.31 19.53
CA ALA A 273 14.87 -18.16 19.16
C ALA A 273 13.50 -17.44 19.28
N LEU A 274 13.28 -16.65 20.33
CA LEU A 274 12.08 -15.79 20.42
C LEU A 274 11.98 -14.85 19.23
N MET A 275 13.07 -14.16 18.87
CA MET A 275 13.05 -13.17 17.79
C MET A 275 12.86 -13.84 16.43
N ASP A 276 13.42 -15.03 16.21
CA ASP A 276 13.22 -15.80 14.98
C ASP A 276 11.79 -16.34 14.86
N GLU A 277 11.19 -16.84 15.94
CA GLU A 277 9.78 -17.22 15.95
C GLU A 277 8.86 -16.01 15.76
N LEU A 278 9.24 -14.85 16.31
CA LEU A 278 8.49 -13.61 16.09
C LEU A 278 8.55 -13.18 14.61
N LYS A 279 9.71 -13.26 13.95
CA LYS A 279 9.87 -13.03 12.51
C LYS A 279 8.97 -13.96 11.68
N LYS A 280 8.86 -15.24 12.07
CA LYS A 280 7.97 -16.19 11.40
C LYS A 280 6.50 -15.83 11.63
N TYR A 281 6.13 -15.53 12.87
CA TYR A 281 4.77 -15.15 13.23
C TYR A 281 4.26 -13.95 12.42
N ILE A 282 5.04 -12.86 12.36
CA ILE A 282 4.62 -11.64 11.64
C ILE A 282 4.43 -11.86 10.13
N LYS A 283 5.13 -12.83 9.53
CA LYS A 283 4.99 -13.18 8.11
C LYS A 283 3.82 -14.13 7.85
N GLN A 284 3.61 -15.10 8.74
CA GLN A 284 2.77 -16.26 8.48
C GLN A 284 1.40 -16.19 9.14
N SER A 285 1.25 -15.43 10.23
CA SER A 285 0.01 -15.33 11.02
C SER A 285 -0.86 -14.13 10.63
N ILE A 286 -0.77 -13.70 9.37
CA ILE A 286 -1.60 -12.62 8.81
C ILE A 286 -2.99 -13.18 8.51
N LYS A 287 -4.01 -12.61 9.15
CA LYS A 287 -5.43 -12.94 8.94
C LYS A 287 -6.00 -12.25 7.72
N SER A 288 -5.72 -10.95 7.57
CA SER A 288 -6.10 -10.17 6.40
C SER A 288 -4.98 -9.22 6.00
N GLN A 289 -4.89 -8.99 4.69
CA GLN A 289 -4.00 -8.01 4.08
C GLN A 289 -4.84 -7.21 3.08
N ASN A 290 -4.83 -5.89 3.25
CA ASN A 290 -5.56 -4.96 2.39
C ASN A 290 -4.55 -3.95 1.84
N LEU A 291 -4.38 -3.93 0.53
CA LEU A 291 -3.62 -2.91 -0.18
C LEU A 291 -4.28 -1.54 0.02
N THR A 292 -3.49 -0.55 0.42
CA THR A 292 -3.97 0.81 0.68
C THR A 292 -3.26 1.87 -0.14
N GLN A 293 -2.09 1.56 -0.71
CA GLN A 293 -1.32 2.50 -1.51
C GLN A 293 -0.34 1.79 -2.42
N ILE A 294 -0.15 2.36 -3.61
CA ILE A 294 0.94 2.04 -4.53
C ILE A 294 1.65 3.35 -4.87
N LEU A 295 2.96 3.37 -4.73
CA LEU A 295 3.83 4.45 -5.14
C LEU A 295 4.73 3.99 -6.28
N LEU A 296 4.83 4.80 -7.33
CA LEU A 296 5.82 4.67 -8.39
C LEU A 296 6.78 5.85 -8.30
N ASP A 297 8.08 5.60 -8.12
CA ASP A 297 9.11 6.63 -7.94
C ASP A 297 8.75 7.69 -6.86
N GLY A 298 8.07 7.22 -5.80
CA GLY A 298 7.64 8.04 -4.66
C GLY A 298 6.35 8.85 -4.87
N LYS A 299 5.67 8.70 -6.01
CA LYS A 299 4.38 9.34 -6.30
C LYS A 299 3.24 8.32 -6.25
N ASP A 300 2.06 8.76 -5.86
CA ASP A 300 0.88 7.88 -5.82
C ASP A 300 0.47 7.44 -7.22
N ALA A 301 0.68 6.16 -7.53
CA ALA A 301 0.50 5.64 -8.88
C ALA A 301 -0.98 5.57 -9.26
N VAL A 302 -1.86 5.32 -8.28
CA VAL A 302 -3.31 5.23 -8.55
C VAL A 302 -3.87 6.63 -8.83
N ARG A 303 -3.50 7.61 -8.00
CA ARG A 303 -3.96 9.00 -8.17
C ARG A 303 -3.40 9.66 -9.44
N ASN A 304 -2.22 9.25 -9.91
CA ASN A 304 -1.59 9.83 -11.10
C ASN A 304 -1.87 9.05 -12.39
N ASN A 305 -2.71 8.01 -12.36
CA ASN A 305 -2.99 7.14 -13.51
C ASN A 305 -1.70 6.50 -14.08
N GLU A 306 -0.86 5.96 -13.19
CA GLU A 306 0.40 5.25 -13.48
C GLU A 306 0.30 3.75 -13.09
N VAL A 307 -0.92 3.22 -12.96
CA VAL A 307 -1.20 1.83 -12.58
C VAL A 307 -0.79 0.86 -13.69
N PHE A 308 -1.03 1.22 -14.96
CA PHE A 308 -0.54 0.45 -16.08
C PHE A 308 0.99 0.32 -16.06
N ASP A 309 1.72 1.38 -15.74
CA ASP A 309 3.18 1.32 -15.59
C ASP A 309 3.60 0.43 -14.41
N CYS A 310 2.85 0.42 -13.31
CA CYS A 310 3.04 -0.56 -12.25
C CYS A 310 2.84 -2.01 -12.73
N LEU A 311 1.86 -2.27 -13.60
CA LEU A 311 1.64 -3.60 -14.18
C LEU A 311 2.78 -4.02 -15.11
N LYS A 312 3.42 -3.08 -15.83
CA LYS A 312 4.62 -3.36 -16.63
C LYS A 312 5.77 -3.86 -15.76
N LEU A 313 6.03 -3.23 -14.62
CA LEU A 313 7.08 -3.68 -13.69
C LEU A 313 6.80 -5.09 -13.13
N VAL A 314 5.53 -5.42 -12.88
CA VAL A 314 5.14 -6.79 -12.50
C VAL A 314 5.36 -7.75 -13.67
N ALA A 315 4.96 -7.35 -14.88
CA ALA A 315 5.13 -8.14 -16.09
C ALA A 315 6.60 -8.43 -16.40
N GLU A 316 7.52 -7.48 -16.19
CA GLU A 316 8.97 -7.69 -16.35
C GLU A 316 9.47 -8.82 -15.45
N GLN A 317 9.05 -8.83 -14.17
CA GLN A 317 9.42 -9.90 -13.24
C GLN A 317 8.85 -11.26 -13.67
N TYR A 318 7.61 -11.28 -14.15
CA TYR A 318 6.95 -12.52 -14.59
C TYR A 318 7.55 -13.00 -15.92
N GLY A 319 7.94 -12.09 -16.81
CA GLY A 319 8.53 -12.36 -18.11
C GLY A 319 9.83 -13.16 -18.02
N GLU A 320 10.65 -12.91 -17.01
CA GLU A 320 11.84 -13.73 -16.75
C GLU A 320 11.46 -15.19 -16.41
N VAL A 321 10.42 -15.39 -15.60
CA VAL A 321 9.94 -16.74 -15.26
C VAL A 321 9.28 -17.43 -16.47
N VAL A 322 8.54 -16.68 -17.30
CA VAL A 322 7.98 -17.17 -18.57
C VAL A 322 9.11 -17.65 -19.48
N LYS A 323 10.12 -16.80 -19.70
CA LYS A 323 11.27 -17.11 -20.55
C LYS A 323 12.02 -18.34 -20.08
N GLU A 324 12.34 -18.44 -18.79
CA GLU A 324 12.99 -19.63 -18.23
C GLU A 324 12.12 -20.89 -18.39
N SER A 325 10.80 -20.77 -18.23
CA SER A 325 9.88 -21.89 -18.43
C SER A 325 9.89 -22.40 -19.86
N LEU A 326 9.96 -21.51 -20.85
CA LEU A 326 10.03 -21.86 -22.27
C LEU A 326 11.40 -22.43 -22.69
N ASP A 327 12.48 -21.89 -22.15
CA ASP A 327 13.84 -22.35 -22.43
C ASP A 327 14.07 -23.77 -21.89
N ARG A 328 13.63 -24.01 -20.65
CA ARG A 328 13.74 -25.30 -19.94
C ARG A 328 12.63 -26.29 -20.28
N GLY A 329 11.56 -25.83 -20.91
CA GLY A 329 10.41 -26.63 -21.32
C GLY A 329 10.71 -27.56 -22.49
N TYR A 330 10.10 -28.74 -22.46
CA TYR A 330 10.08 -29.70 -23.58
C TYR A 330 9.16 -29.24 -24.71
N VAL A 331 8.07 -28.54 -24.37
CA VAL A 331 7.11 -27.99 -25.33
C VAL A 331 7.33 -26.48 -25.45
N LYS A 332 7.82 -26.04 -26.62
CA LYS A 332 8.27 -24.66 -26.83
C LYS A 332 7.16 -23.60 -26.85
N ASN A 333 5.89 -24.02 -26.82
CA ASN A 333 4.73 -23.13 -26.77
C ASN A 333 3.98 -23.18 -25.43
N GLU A 334 4.50 -23.87 -24.43
CA GLU A 334 3.85 -24.05 -23.13
C GLU A 334 4.74 -23.53 -22.01
N ILE A 335 4.14 -22.73 -21.14
CA ILE A 335 4.72 -22.33 -19.87
C ILE A 335 4.26 -23.39 -18.88
N THR A 336 5.17 -24.26 -18.44
CA THR A 336 4.82 -25.44 -17.64
C THR A 336 5.62 -25.48 -16.33
N ILE A 337 4.90 -25.72 -15.22
CA ILE A 337 5.50 -25.98 -13.91
C ILE A 337 5.11 -27.37 -13.41
N LYS A 338 5.99 -27.95 -12.60
CA LYS A 338 5.79 -29.20 -11.86
C LYS A 338 5.54 -28.91 -10.39
N ILE A 339 4.54 -29.57 -9.82
CA ILE A 339 4.15 -29.45 -8.41
C ILE A 339 4.33 -30.82 -7.75
N GLU A 340 5.12 -30.87 -6.69
CA GLU A 340 5.26 -32.03 -5.82
C GLU A 340 4.56 -31.76 -4.48
N SER A 341 3.52 -32.54 -4.21
CA SER A 341 2.76 -32.53 -2.96
C SER A 341 3.55 -33.20 -1.83
N SER A 342 3.13 -32.95 -0.59
CA SER A 342 3.79 -33.52 0.60
C SER A 342 3.73 -35.04 0.69
N ASP A 343 2.79 -35.67 -0.01
CA ASP A 343 2.64 -37.12 -0.14
C ASP A 343 3.50 -37.73 -1.27
N GLY A 344 4.28 -36.90 -1.98
CA GLY A 344 5.10 -37.30 -3.12
C GLY A 344 4.34 -37.34 -4.46
N THR A 345 3.05 -37.01 -4.48
CA THR A 345 2.28 -36.89 -5.74
C THR A 345 2.84 -35.76 -6.59
N ARG A 346 3.11 -36.04 -7.86
CA ARG A 346 3.60 -35.06 -8.84
C ARG A 346 2.54 -34.75 -9.89
N THR A 347 2.27 -33.47 -10.09
CA THR A 347 1.37 -32.96 -11.12
C THR A 347 2.05 -31.86 -11.93
N GLU A 348 1.49 -31.56 -13.10
CA GLU A 348 1.93 -30.44 -13.95
C GLU A 348 0.77 -29.46 -14.11
N LYS A 349 1.11 -28.17 -14.18
CA LYS A 349 0.22 -27.10 -14.63
C LYS A 349 0.87 -26.38 -15.78
N TYR A 350 0.07 -25.97 -16.75
CA TYR A 350 0.56 -25.23 -17.90
C TYR A 350 -0.46 -24.22 -18.41
N ILE A 351 0.03 -23.25 -19.16
CA ILE A 351 -0.75 -22.35 -20.03
C ILE A 351 0.02 -22.22 -21.34
N THR A 352 -0.69 -22.20 -22.47
CA THR A 352 -0.04 -22.00 -23.77
C THR A 352 0.30 -20.51 -23.98
N ARG A 353 1.37 -20.20 -24.73
CA ARG A 353 1.70 -18.81 -25.06
C ARG A 353 0.55 -18.14 -25.81
N GLU A 354 -0.06 -18.87 -26.74
CA GLU A 354 -1.22 -18.42 -27.53
C GLU A 354 -2.41 -18.07 -26.62
N GLU A 355 -2.78 -18.94 -25.68
CA GLU A 355 -3.88 -18.66 -24.74
C GLU A 355 -3.61 -17.42 -23.87
N ALA A 356 -2.38 -17.27 -23.36
CA ALA A 356 -2.02 -16.12 -22.55
C ALA A 356 -2.00 -14.82 -23.38
N PHE A 357 -1.44 -14.89 -24.59
CA PHE A 357 -1.39 -13.79 -25.55
C PHE A 357 -2.80 -13.33 -25.95
N ASP A 358 -3.66 -14.26 -26.37
CA ASP A 358 -5.02 -13.98 -26.81
C ASP A 358 -5.79 -13.26 -25.69
N ARG A 359 -5.69 -13.76 -24.46
CA ARG A 359 -6.35 -13.14 -23.32
C ARG A 359 -5.83 -11.73 -23.04
N LEU A 360 -4.54 -11.44 -23.19
CA LEU A 360 -4.03 -10.09 -23.04
C LEU A 360 -4.43 -9.19 -24.22
N SER A 361 -4.43 -9.72 -25.44
CA SER A 361 -4.78 -8.96 -26.65
C SER A 361 -6.22 -8.42 -26.63
N GLU A 362 -7.14 -9.10 -25.93
CA GLU A 362 -8.52 -8.65 -25.71
C GLU A 362 -8.62 -7.30 -24.97
N ILE A 363 -7.57 -6.90 -24.25
CA ILE A 363 -7.52 -5.61 -23.54
C ILE A 363 -7.29 -4.44 -24.50
N GLY A 364 -6.58 -4.67 -25.62
CA GLY A 364 -6.17 -3.64 -26.57
C GLY A 364 -4.66 -3.39 -26.59
N SER A 365 -4.25 -2.16 -26.91
CA SER A 365 -2.83 -1.78 -27.03
C SER A 365 -2.01 -2.07 -25.77
N GLU A 366 -2.58 -1.74 -24.61
CA GLU A 366 -1.96 -1.93 -23.31
C GLU A 366 -1.75 -3.42 -23.00
N GLY A 367 -2.72 -4.25 -23.40
CA GLY A 367 -2.60 -5.71 -23.29
C GLY A 367 -1.53 -6.30 -24.21
N LEU A 368 -1.43 -5.81 -25.45
CA LEU A 368 -0.37 -6.23 -26.38
C LEU A 368 1.02 -5.84 -25.86
N GLU A 369 1.16 -4.66 -25.25
CA GLU A 369 2.40 -4.25 -24.61
C GLU A 369 2.78 -5.19 -23.44
N LEU A 370 1.83 -5.53 -22.56
CA LEU A 370 2.08 -6.52 -21.48
C LEU A 370 2.46 -7.89 -22.05
N ALA A 371 1.82 -8.33 -23.12
CA ALA A 371 2.12 -9.62 -23.76
C ALA A 371 3.56 -9.66 -24.28
N SER A 372 4.03 -8.57 -24.89
CA SER A 372 5.42 -8.44 -25.35
C SER A 372 6.41 -8.44 -24.19
N ILE A 373 6.14 -7.68 -23.11
CA ILE A 373 6.99 -7.67 -21.90
C ILE A 373 7.08 -9.07 -21.26
N LEU A 374 5.98 -9.83 -21.29
CA LEU A 374 5.93 -11.21 -20.80
C LEU A 374 6.59 -12.24 -21.73
N ASN A 375 7.10 -11.84 -22.91
CA ASN A 375 7.65 -12.72 -23.96
C ASN A 375 6.61 -13.72 -24.53
N LEU A 376 5.37 -13.29 -24.70
CA LEU A 376 4.26 -14.11 -25.21
C LEU A 376 3.99 -13.94 -26.72
N ASP A 377 4.75 -13.07 -27.40
CA ASP A 377 4.58 -12.68 -28.81
C ASP A 377 5.22 -13.62 -29.85
#